data_AF-A0A1J3G175-F1
#
_entry.id   AF-A0A1J3G175-F1
#
_cell.length_a   1.000
_cell.length_b   1.000
_cell.length_c   1.000
_cell.angle_alpha   90.00
_cell.angle_beta   90.00
_cell.angle_gamma   90.00
#
_symmetry.space_group_name_H-M   'P 1'
#
loop_
_entity.id
_entity.type
_entity.pdbx_description
1 polymer ?
#
loop_
_entity_poly.entity_id
_entity_poly.type
_entity_poly.pdbx_seq_one_letter_code
_entity_poly.pdbx_strand_id
1 'polypeptide(L)'
;PFVHYPKPKTYNRDECSCQPVRYFAILSMQRSGSGWFETLLNNHTNISSNGEIFSVKDRRANVSTIFETLDKVYNLDWLSSASKNECTAAVGFKWMLNQGLMKHHEEIVEYFKTRGVSAIFLFRRNLLRRMISVLANSYDRDAKLLNGTHKSHVHSPKEAEILAGYKPMINTTLLITELKQIQDMTLKALACFNATRHMLLYYEDVVENRTRLDDVQAFLKVPKRELKSRQVKIHRGSLSQHVQNWEEIQSTLKGTNFENFLRQNYRK
;
A
#
# COMPACT_ATOMS: atom_id res chain seq x y z
N PRO A 1 -23.06 -18.66 1.56
CA PRO A 1 -23.57 -17.29 1.82
C PRO A 1 -22.91 -16.70 3.07
N PHE A 2 -22.06 -15.68 2.94
CA PHE A 2 -21.49 -15.00 4.11
C PHE A 2 -22.55 -14.03 4.64
N VAL A 3 -23.37 -14.56 5.55
CA VAL A 3 -24.51 -13.90 6.19
C VAL A 3 -24.01 -12.75 7.06
N HIS A 4 -24.74 -11.65 7.05
CA HIS A 4 -24.51 -10.42 7.80
C HIS A 4 -23.80 -10.62 9.14
N TYR A 5 -22.65 -9.96 9.32
CA TYR A 5 -21.97 -9.92 10.61
C TYR A 5 -22.83 -9.16 11.63
N PRO A 6 -22.97 -9.67 12.86
CA PRO A 6 -23.76 -9.00 13.87
C PRO A 6 -23.16 -7.63 14.20
N LYS A 7 -24.04 -6.67 14.48
CA LYS A 7 -23.65 -5.43 15.14
C LYS A 7 -23.60 -5.72 16.64
N PRO A 8 -22.43 -5.64 17.29
CA PRO A 8 -22.34 -5.91 18.72
C PRO A 8 -23.08 -4.83 19.52
N LYS A 9 -23.71 -5.21 20.62
CA LYS A 9 -24.43 -4.33 21.55
C LYS A 9 -23.51 -3.81 22.65
N THR A 10 -22.65 -4.67 23.21
CA THR A 10 -21.70 -4.32 24.28
C THR A 10 -20.28 -4.11 23.76
N TYR A 11 -20.03 -4.38 22.47
CA TYR A 11 -18.70 -4.37 21.85
C TYR A 11 -17.70 -5.36 22.47
N ASN A 12 -18.17 -6.30 23.29
CA ASN A 12 -17.35 -7.42 23.74
C ASN A 12 -17.08 -8.40 22.58
N ARG A 13 -15.84 -8.90 22.49
CA ARG A 13 -15.42 -9.92 21.51
C ARG A 13 -16.28 -11.17 21.55
N ASP A 14 -16.83 -11.52 22.71
CA ASP A 14 -17.69 -12.70 22.87
C ASP A 14 -18.93 -12.65 21.95
N GLU A 15 -19.46 -11.45 21.66
CA GLU A 15 -20.58 -11.28 20.72
C GLU A 15 -20.21 -11.58 19.26
N CYS A 16 -18.90 -11.54 18.95
CA CYS A 16 -18.34 -11.82 17.64
C CYS A 16 -17.62 -13.18 17.58
N SER A 17 -17.64 -13.97 18.67
CA SER A 17 -16.87 -15.20 18.86
C SER A 17 -17.10 -16.26 17.78
N CYS A 18 -18.30 -16.30 17.20
CA CYS A 18 -18.67 -17.22 16.11
C CYS A 18 -17.94 -16.94 14.77
N GLN A 19 -17.15 -15.86 14.67
CA GLN A 19 -16.49 -15.44 13.44
C GLN A 19 -14.96 -15.36 13.62
N PRO A 20 -14.18 -16.26 13.01
CA PRO A 20 -12.74 -16.21 13.11
C PRO A 20 -12.19 -14.98 12.38
N VAL A 21 -11.33 -14.23 13.07
CA VAL A 21 -10.68 -13.03 12.53
C VAL A 21 -9.51 -13.43 11.63
N ARG A 22 -9.47 -12.88 10.41
CA ARG A 22 -8.37 -13.09 9.46
C ARG A 22 -7.30 -12.03 9.64
N TYR A 23 -6.04 -12.45 9.72
CA TYR A 23 -4.91 -11.55 9.80
C TYR A 23 -4.35 -11.26 8.42
N PHE A 24 -4.04 -9.99 8.15
CA PHE A 24 -3.37 -9.62 6.92
C PHE A 24 -2.32 -8.53 7.12
N ALA A 25 -1.43 -8.41 6.14
CA ALA A 25 -0.49 -7.30 6.02
C ALA A 25 -0.41 -6.87 4.55
N ILE A 26 -0.55 -5.56 4.29
CA ILE A 26 -0.35 -4.99 2.95
C ILE A 26 1.14 -4.66 2.80
N LEU A 27 1.86 -5.52 2.09
CA LEU A 27 3.29 -5.38 1.84
C LEU A 27 3.51 -4.55 0.58
N SER A 28 4.16 -3.39 0.72
CA SER A 28 4.23 -2.39 -0.36
C SER A 28 5.53 -1.59 -0.31
N MET A 29 5.74 -0.73 -1.30
CA MET A 29 6.72 0.35 -1.25
C MET A 29 6.01 1.71 -1.23
N GLN A 30 6.73 2.77 -0.84
CA GLN A 30 6.18 4.13 -0.91
C GLN A 30 5.72 4.47 -2.34
N ARG A 31 4.60 5.21 -2.42
CA ARG A 31 3.98 5.66 -3.68
C ARG A 31 3.50 4.56 -4.62
N SER A 32 3.25 3.35 -4.08
CA SER A 32 2.64 2.22 -4.82
C SER A 32 1.11 2.15 -4.71
N GLY A 33 0.47 3.16 -4.12
CA GLY A 33 -1.00 3.22 -4.01
C GLY A 33 -1.59 2.55 -2.77
N SER A 34 -0.76 2.07 -1.84
CA SER A 34 -1.21 1.40 -0.61
C SER A 34 -2.07 2.27 0.31
N GLY A 35 -1.82 3.58 0.38
CA GLY A 35 -2.71 4.50 1.10
C GLY A 35 -4.14 4.53 0.54
N TRP A 36 -4.28 4.63 -0.78
CA TRP A 36 -5.59 4.59 -1.45
C TRP A 36 -6.25 3.21 -1.30
N PHE A 37 -5.50 2.15 -1.54
CA PHE A 37 -6.00 0.78 -1.41
C PHE A 37 -6.48 0.46 0.01
N GLU A 38 -5.75 0.91 1.02
CA GLU A 38 -6.18 0.79 2.42
C GLU A 38 -7.50 1.52 2.69
N THR A 39 -7.71 2.72 2.14
CA THR A 39 -9.00 3.41 2.32
C THR A 39 -10.16 2.65 1.70
N LEU A 40 -9.94 1.91 0.61
CA LEU A 40 -10.95 1.01 0.05
C LEU A 40 -11.26 -0.14 1.01
N LEU A 41 -10.24 -0.79 1.58
CA LEU A 41 -10.46 -1.87 2.53
C LEU A 41 -11.17 -1.37 3.80
N ASN A 42 -10.75 -0.22 4.33
CA ASN A 42 -11.37 0.41 5.50
C ASN A 42 -12.78 0.93 5.24
N ASN A 43 -13.24 1.02 3.99
CA ASN A 43 -14.66 1.27 3.70
C ASN A 43 -15.54 0.04 4.01
N HIS A 44 -14.97 -1.18 4.01
CA HIS A 44 -15.70 -2.36 4.44
C HIS A 44 -15.92 -2.34 5.96
N THR A 45 -17.15 -2.62 6.39
CA THR A 45 -17.54 -2.66 7.82
C THR A 45 -16.82 -3.69 8.67
N ASN A 46 -16.15 -4.68 8.07
CA ASN A 46 -15.60 -5.84 8.78
C ASN A 46 -14.10 -6.00 8.50
N ILE A 47 -13.49 -5.06 7.78
CA ILE A 47 -12.04 -5.00 7.59
C ILE A 47 -11.52 -3.79 8.36
N SER A 48 -10.50 -3.99 9.19
CA SER A 48 -9.76 -2.92 9.85
C SER A 48 -8.29 -2.98 9.45
N SER A 49 -7.81 -1.95 8.76
CA SER A 49 -6.40 -1.74 8.42
C SER A 49 -5.86 -0.53 9.18
N ASN A 50 -4.86 -0.76 10.03
CA ASN A 50 -4.39 0.17 11.05
C ASN A 50 -3.28 1.13 10.59
N GLY A 51 -3.23 1.46 9.29
CA GLY A 51 -2.23 2.37 8.76
C GLY A 51 -0.84 1.76 8.69
N GLU A 52 0.18 2.62 8.66
CA GLU A 52 1.58 2.24 8.54
C GLU A 52 2.25 2.14 9.93
N ILE A 53 1.85 1.13 10.71
CA ILE A 53 2.24 1.03 12.13
C ILE A 53 3.75 0.95 12.32
N PHE A 54 4.48 0.35 11.37
CA PHE A 54 5.93 0.21 11.39
C PHE A 54 6.67 1.38 10.75
N SER A 55 6.02 2.51 10.50
CA SER A 55 6.72 3.78 10.20
C SER A 55 7.43 4.35 11.44
N VAL A 56 6.98 4.00 12.64
CA VAL A 56 7.59 4.35 13.93
C VAL A 56 8.81 3.46 14.21
N LYS A 57 9.99 4.07 14.44
CA LYS A 57 11.27 3.37 14.55
C LYS A 57 11.31 2.38 15.71
N ASP A 58 10.80 2.78 16.87
CA ASP A 58 10.86 1.96 18.09
C ASP A 58 10.15 0.63 17.92
N ARG A 59 9.02 0.61 17.19
CA ARG A 59 8.23 -0.59 16.90
C ARG A 59 8.96 -1.61 16.03
N ARG A 60 10.07 -1.21 15.41
CA ARG A 60 10.91 -2.06 14.54
C ARG A 60 12.39 -2.04 14.94
N ALA A 61 12.68 -1.78 16.21
CA ALA A 61 14.04 -1.74 16.73
C ALA A 61 14.74 -3.11 16.59
N ASN A 62 14.01 -4.20 16.86
CA ASN A 62 14.45 -5.58 16.71
C ASN A 62 13.24 -6.51 16.49
N VAL A 63 13.50 -7.81 16.27
CA VAL A 63 12.47 -8.81 15.97
C VAL A 63 11.47 -9.01 17.12
N SER A 64 11.91 -8.95 18.39
CA SER A 64 11.01 -9.09 19.56
C SER A 64 9.98 -7.96 19.57
N THR A 65 10.41 -6.71 19.40
CA THR A 65 9.52 -5.56 19.39
C THR A 65 8.57 -5.58 18.19
N ILE A 66 9.01 -6.13 17.05
CA ILE A 66 8.14 -6.37 15.90
C ILE A 66 7.03 -7.35 16.30
N PHE A 67 7.38 -8.50 16.90
CA PHE A 67 6.40 -9.52 17.29
C PHE A 67 5.42 -9.01 18.34
N GLU A 68 5.87 -8.29 19.37
CA GLU A 68 4.99 -7.62 20.33
C GLU A 68 4.00 -6.67 19.66
N THR A 69 4.44 -5.93 18.64
CA THR A 69 3.58 -5.03 17.87
C THR A 69 2.58 -5.81 17.02
N LEU A 70 3.00 -6.90 16.37
CA LEU A 70 2.11 -7.78 15.60
C LEU A 70 1.05 -8.41 16.49
N ASP A 71 1.45 -8.93 17.64
CA ASP A 71 0.54 -9.56 18.60
C ASP A 71 -0.50 -8.58 19.11
N LYS A 72 -0.11 -7.33 19.47
CA LYS A 72 -1.07 -6.28 19.83
C LYS A 72 -2.13 -6.03 18.75
N VAL A 73 -1.72 -5.99 17.48
CA VAL A 73 -2.68 -5.78 16.37
C VAL A 73 -3.57 -6.99 16.16
N TYR A 74 -3.00 -8.20 16.12
CA TYR A 74 -3.73 -9.42 15.80
C TYR A 74 -4.57 -9.97 16.97
N ASN A 75 -4.27 -9.57 18.20
CA ASN A 75 -5.12 -9.80 19.36
C ASN A 75 -6.26 -8.77 19.48
N LEU A 76 -6.30 -7.76 18.59
CA LEU A 76 -7.27 -6.64 18.58
C LEU A 76 -7.10 -5.66 19.74
N ASP A 77 -5.91 -5.61 20.36
CA ASP A 77 -5.57 -4.66 21.43
C ASP A 77 -5.11 -3.30 20.87
N TRP A 78 -5.12 -3.14 19.54
CA TRP A 78 -4.68 -1.94 18.84
C TRP A 78 -5.84 -0.97 18.59
N LEU A 79 -5.96 0.05 19.43
CA LEU A 79 -6.96 1.11 19.26
C LEU A 79 -6.50 2.15 18.23
N SER A 80 -7.27 2.32 17.16
CA SER A 80 -7.00 3.33 16.14
C SER A 80 -8.30 3.90 15.53
N SER A 81 -8.17 4.91 14.68
CA SER A 81 -9.32 5.41 13.91
C SER A 81 -9.89 4.40 12.90
N ALA A 82 -9.20 3.26 12.68
CA ALA A 82 -9.69 2.16 11.87
C ALA A 82 -10.54 1.16 12.66
N SER A 83 -10.66 1.31 13.99
CA SER A 83 -11.54 0.48 14.82
C SER A 83 -12.99 0.54 14.32
N LYS A 84 -13.66 -0.60 14.33
CA LYS A 84 -15.02 -0.75 13.81
C LYS A 84 -16.01 -0.86 14.95
N ASN A 85 -17.20 -0.32 14.72
CA ASN A 85 -18.34 -0.51 15.61
C ASN A 85 -19.04 -1.86 15.32
N GLU A 86 -18.70 -2.52 14.22
CA GLU A 86 -19.15 -3.86 13.86
C GLU A 86 -18.07 -4.92 14.17
N CYS A 87 -18.49 -6.18 14.21
CA CYS A 87 -17.56 -7.30 14.35
C CYS A 87 -16.49 -7.27 13.25
N THR A 88 -15.22 -7.22 13.67
CA THR A 88 -14.09 -7.28 12.74
C THR A 88 -13.88 -8.71 12.26
N ALA A 89 -13.89 -8.93 10.95
CA ALA A 89 -13.66 -10.23 10.33
C ALA A 89 -12.26 -10.34 9.71
N ALA A 90 -11.62 -9.20 9.39
CA ALA A 90 -10.22 -9.15 9.00
C ALA A 90 -9.53 -7.93 9.63
N VAL A 91 -8.35 -8.15 10.20
CA VAL A 91 -7.52 -7.09 10.79
C VAL A 91 -6.10 -7.14 10.22
N GLY A 92 -5.55 -5.97 9.96
CA GLY A 92 -4.23 -5.83 9.39
C GLY A 92 -3.73 -4.41 9.43
N PHE A 93 -2.72 -4.15 8.60
CA PHE A 93 -2.03 -2.87 8.49
C PHE A 93 -1.21 -2.83 7.20
N LYS A 94 -0.63 -1.67 6.88
CA LYS A 94 0.36 -1.51 5.81
C LYS A 94 1.77 -1.62 6.35
N TRP A 95 2.63 -2.30 5.60
CA TRP A 95 4.04 -2.41 5.91
C TRP A 95 4.88 -2.14 4.67
N MET A 96 5.72 -1.10 4.75
CA MET A 96 6.64 -0.82 3.66
C MET A 96 7.86 -1.75 3.74
N LEU A 97 8.33 -2.26 2.60
CA LEU A 97 9.44 -3.24 2.55
C LEU A 97 10.71 -2.74 3.28
N ASN A 98 10.94 -1.43 3.29
CA ASN A 98 12.09 -0.79 3.93
C ASN A 98 11.91 -0.52 5.44
N GLN A 99 10.83 -0.98 6.06
CA GLN A 99 10.52 -0.75 7.48
C GLN A 99 10.77 -1.97 8.35
N GLY A 100 11.95 -2.57 8.21
CA GLY A 100 12.34 -3.74 9.01
C GLY A 100 11.83 -5.08 8.46
N LEU A 101 10.79 -5.08 7.62
CA LEU A 101 10.23 -6.30 7.00
C LEU A 101 11.31 -7.11 6.28
N MET A 102 12.04 -6.49 5.34
CA MET A 102 13.09 -7.19 4.58
C MET A 102 14.36 -7.46 5.38
N LYS A 103 14.52 -6.83 6.56
CA LYS A 103 15.66 -7.05 7.45
C LYS A 103 15.47 -8.31 8.32
N HIS A 104 14.23 -8.58 8.72
CA HIS A 104 13.85 -9.69 9.60
C HIS A 104 12.91 -10.67 8.88
N HIS A 105 13.13 -10.90 7.59
CA HIS A 105 12.14 -11.59 6.75
C HIS A 105 11.98 -13.05 7.14
N GLU A 106 13.02 -13.74 7.61
CA GLU A 106 12.96 -15.16 7.98
C GLU A 106 12.03 -15.36 9.18
N GLU A 107 12.23 -14.56 10.22
CA GLU A 107 11.43 -14.62 11.45
C GLU A 107 9.98 -14.17 11.19
N ILE A 108 9.79 -13.13 10.36
CA ILE A 108 8.45 -12.64 10.00
C ILE A 108 7.69 -13.65 9.13
N VAL A 109 8.37 -14.35 8.20
CA VAL A 109 7.76 -15.41 7.39
C VAL A 109 7.28 -16.55 8.28
N GLU A 110 8.07 -16.95 9.27
CA GLU A 110 7.68 -17.99 10.20
C GLU A 110 6.52 -17.56 11.11
N TYR A 111 6.52 -16.29 11.58
CA TYR A 111 5.38 -15.71 12.28
C TYR A 111 4.12 -15.74 11.41
N PHE A 112 4.22 -15.33 10.14
CA PHE A 112 3.09 -15.29 9.21
C PHE A 112 2.49 -16.68 8.99
N LYS A 113 3.34 -17.70 8.82
CA LYS A 113 2.89 -19.10 8.70
C LYS A 113 2.22 -19.59 9.96
N THR A 114 2.87 -19.41 11.13
CA THR A 114 2.38 -19.88 12.42
C THR A 114 1.05 -19.23 12.82
N ARG A 115 0.91 -17.92 12.56
CA ARG A 115 -0.29 -17.15 12.94
C ARG A 115 -1.34 -17.08 11.82
N GLY A 116 -1.06 -17.65 10.65
CA GLY A 116 -1.98 -17.64 9.50
C GLY A 116 -2.19 -16.23 8.90
N VAL A 117 -1.17 -15.38 8.95
CA VAL A 117 -1.22 -14.02 8.37
C VAL A 117 -1.16 -14.09 6.86
N SER A 118 -2.06 -13.36 6.21
CA SER A 118 -2.15 -13.28 4.76
C SER A 118 -1.42 -12.05 4.22
N ALA A 119 -0.40 -12.26 3.39
CA ALA A 119 0.33 -11.17 2.75
C ALA A 119 -0.40 -10.68 1.49
N ILE A 120 -0.67 -9.38 1.40
CA ILE A 120 -1.16 -8.73 0.19
C ILE A 120 -0.04 -7.86 -0.34
N PHE A 121 0.66 -8.33 -1.38
CA PHE A 121 1.64 -7.52 -2.08
C PHE A 121 0.93 -6.51 -2.98
N LEU A 122 1.16 -5.22 -2.76
CA LEU A 122 0.67 -4.16 -3.63
C LEU A 122 1.85 -3.36 -4.17
N PHE A 123 2.16 -3.58 -5.44
CA PHE A 123 3.22 -2.86 -6.14
C PHE A 123 2.68 -2.00 -7.27
N ARG A 124 3.55 -1.17 -7.83
CA ARG A 124 3.23 -0.32 -8.98
C ARG A 124 4.09 -0.75 -10.16
N ARG A 125 3.47 -1.15 -11.27
CA ARG A 125 4.20 -1.65 -12.45
C ARG A 125 5.10 -0.58 -13.03
N ASN A 126 4.59 0.65 -13.16
CA ASN A 126 5.37 1.73 -13.74
C ASN A 126 6.27 2.39 -12.68
N LEU A 127 7.52 1.94 -12.60
CA LEU A 127 8.49 2.40 -11.59
C LEU A 127 8.98 3.83 -11.84
N LEU A 128 9.07 4.28 -13.10
CA LEU A 128 9.37 5.69 -13.43
C LEU A 128 8.28 6.63 -12.87
N ARG A 129 7.01 6.28 -13.08
CA ARG A 129 5.86 7.02 -12.53
C ARG A 129 5.84 7.01 -11.01
N ARG A 130 6.29 5.91 -10.40
CA ARG A 130 6.48 5.82 -8.94
C ARG A 130 7.56 6.81 -8.49
N MET A 131 8.73 6.81 -9.15
CA MET A 131 9.87 7.70 -8.84
C MET A 131 9.46 9.17 -8.92
N ILE A 132 8.81 9.60 -10.00
CA ILE A 132 8.27 10.96 -10.13
C ILE A 132 7.38 11.32 -8.93
N SER A 133 6.50 10.40 -8.55
CA SER A 133 5.63 10.62 -7.40
C SER A 133 6.36 10.62 -6.05
N VAL A 134 7.51 9.95 -5.92
CA VAL A 134 8.35 9.99 -4.72
C VAL A 134 9.02 11.35 -4.62
N LEU A 135 9.63 11.82 -5.71
CA LEU A 135 10.31 13.12 -5.75
C LEU A 135 9.34 14.27 -5.47
N ALA A 136 8.17 14.27 -6.11
CA ALA A 136 7.16 15.29 -5.86
C ALA A 136 6.63 15.28 -4.41
N ASN A 137 6.43 14.09 -3.82
CA ASN A 137 6.03 13.98 -2.42
C ASN A 137 7.14 14.43 -1.45
N SER A 138 8.40 14.18 -1.79
CA SER A 138 9.54 14.64 -1.00
C SER A 138 9.63 16.15 -1.02
N TYR A 139 9.43 16.77 -2.17
CA TYR A 139 9.40 18.23 -2.30
C TYR A 139 8.27 18.84 -1.46
N ASP A 140 7.05 18.31 -1.53
CA ASP A 140 5.92 18.81 -0.71
C ASP A 140 6.15 18.65 0.80
N ARG A 141 6.95 17.67 1.24
CA ARG A 141 7.28 17.53 2.66
C ARG A 141 8.02 18.76 3.19
N ASP A 142 8.86 19.35 2.35
CA ASP A 142 9.73 20.47 2.71
C ASP A 142 9.05 21.80 2.37
N ALA A 143 8.49 21.91 1.16
CA ALA A 143 7.82 23.11 0.65
C ALA A 143 6.41 23.33 1.23
N LYS A 144 5.73 22.26 1.66
CA LYS A 144 4.40 22.29 2.31
C LYS A 144 3.37 23.09 1.50
N LEU A 145 3.13 22.65 0.26
CA LEU A 145 2.42 23.42 -0.77
C LEU A 145 0.95 23.68 -0.45
N LEU A 146 0.37 22.94 0.50
CA LEU A 146 -1.02 23.10 0.92
C LEU A 146 -1.09 23.79 2.28
N ASN A 147 -1.11 25.13 2.25
CA ASN A 147 -1.26 25.99 3.42
C ASN A 147 -0.26 25.65 4.54
N GLY A 148 1.02 25.42 4.20
CA GLY A 148 2.05 25.11 5.18
C GLY A 148 1.92 23.71 5.79
N THR A 149 1.15 22.81 5.18
CA THR A 149 1.03 21.41 5.59
C THR A 149 1.45 20.45 4.48
N HIS A 150 2.27 19.45 4.83
CA HIS A 150 2.59 18.33 3.94
C HIS A 150 1.37 17.38 3.81
N LYS A 151 1.02 16.98 2.58
CA LYS A 151 -0.05 16.00 2.33
C LYS A 151 0.41 14.93 1.35
N SER A 152 0.58 13.71 1.88
CA SER A 152 0.87 12.54 1.04
C SER A 152 -0.32 12.09 0.17
N HIS A 153 -1.55 12.44 0.56
CA HIS A 153 -2.80 12.12 -0.11
C HIS A 153 -3.77 13.31 0.00
N VAL A 154 -4.64 13.46 -1.00
CA VAL A 154 -5.60 14.58 -1.09
C VAL A 154 -7.00 14.07 -1.38
N HIS A 155 -8.00 14.84 -0.97
CA HIS A 155 -9.42 14.50 -1.16
C HIS A 155 -10.14 15.44 -2.13
N SER A 156 -9.50 16.54 -2.55
CA SER A 156 -10.05 17.45 -3.54
C SER A 156 -9.25 17.43 -4.86
N PRO A 157 -9.91 17.63 -6.02
CA PRO A 157 -9.23 17.84 -7.28
C PRO A 157 -8.31 19.08 -7.27
N LYS A 158 -8.66 20.12 -6.51
CA LYS A 158 -7.88 21.36 -6.46
C LYS A 158 -6.54 21.17 -5.75
N GLU A 159 -6.53 20.51 -4.60
CA GLU A 159 -5.28 20.16 -3.90
C GLU A 159 -4.41 19.23 -4.77
N ALA A 160 -5.04 18.28 -5.47
CA ALA A 160 -4.34 17.38 -6.39
C ALA A 160 -3.63 18.15 -7.51
N GLU A 161 -4.28 19.17 -8.08
CA GLU A 161 -3.70 20.04 -9.10
C GLU A 161 -2.51 20.84 -8.57
N ILE A 162 -2.63 21.42 -7.37
CA ILE A 162 -1.54 22.18 -6.73
C ILE A 162 -0.31 21.28 -6.53
N LEU A 163 -0.49 20.09 -5.97
CA LEU A 163 0.62 19.15 -5.74
C LEU A 163 1.23 18.64 -7.06
N ALA A 164 0.42 18.43 -8.10
CA ALA A 164 0.89 18.01 -9.42
C ALA A 164 1.64 19.13 -10.18
N GLY A 165 1.55 20.37 -9.72
CA GLY A 165 2.24 21.51 -10.33
C GLY A 165 3.76 21.43 -10.22
N TYR A 166 4.29 20.76 -9.18
CA TYR A 166 5.72 20.54 -9.06
C TYR A 166 6.20 19.42 -10.00
N LYS A 167 7.16 19.77 -10.86
CA LYS A 167 7.79 18.84 -11.79
C LYS A 167 9.22 18.58 -11.32
N PRO A 168 9.56 17.39 -10.80
CA PRO A 168 10.93 17.06 -10.48
C PRO A 168 11.82 16.98 -11.73
N MET A 169 13.11 17.27 -11.54
CA MET A 169 14.18 16.89 -12.46
C MET A 169 14.73 15.53 -12.02
N ILE A 170 14.84 14.57 -12.94
CA ILE A 170 15.34 13.22 -12.64
C ILE A 170 16.82 13.14 -12.98
N ASN A 171 17.62 12.58 -12.07
CA ASN A 171 19.01 12.24 -12.35
C ASN A 171 19.08 11.00 -13.26
N THR A 172 19.27 11.23 -14.55
CA THR A 172 19.33 10.20 -15.60
C THR A 172 20.54 9.27 -15.46
N THR A 173 21.66 9.77 -14.93
CA THR A 173 22.87 8.98 -14.65
C THR A 173 22.61 7.82 -13.69
N LEU A 174 21.70 8.00 -12.73
CA LEU A 174 21.33 6.97 -11.74
C LEU A 174 20.02 6.24 -12.07
N LEU A 175 19.26 6.72 -13.06
CA LEU A 175 17.89 6.29 -13.32
C LEU A 175 17.75 4.78 -13.50
N ILE A 176 18.55 4.17 -14.40
CA ILE A 176 18.50 2.73 -14.67
C ILE A 176 18.84 1.93 -13.40
N THR A 177 19.87 2.34 -12.66
CA THR A 177 20.30 1.70 -11.43
C THR A 177 19.21 1.74 -10.37
N GLU A 178 18.58 2.90 -10.16
CA GLU A 178 17.49 3.05 -9.19
C GLU A 178 16.23 2.24 -9.57
N LEU A 179 15.88 2.21 -10.86
CA LEU A 179 14.76 1.39 -11.35
C LEU A 179 15.04 -0.10 -11.12
N LYS A 180 16.26 -0.55 -11.41
CA LYS A 180 16.70 -1.94 -11.20
C LYS A 180 16.69 -2.32 -9.73
N GLN A 181 17.26 -1.51 -8.84
CA GLN A 181 17.27 -1.76 -7.39
C GLN A 181 15.86 -2.00 -6.84
N ILE A 182 14.88 -1.26 -7.34
CA ILE A 182 13.51 -1.40 -6.88
C ILE A 182 12.85 -2.64 -7.46
N GLN A 183 13.10 -2.94 -8.75
CA GLN A 183 12.66 -4.20 -9.34
C GLN A 183 13.21 -5.40 -8.58
N ASP A 184 14.51 -5.39 -8.26
CA ASP A 184 15.20 -6.44 -7.50
C ASP A 184 14.63 -6.56 -6.09
N MET A 185 14.32 -5.45 -5.41
CA MET A 185 13.67 -5.47 -4.09
C MET A 185 12.27 -6.11 -4.14
N THR A 186 11.48 -5.83 -5.19
CA THR A 186 10.18 -6.48 -5.40
C THR A 186 10.34 -7.98 -5.60
N LEU A 187 11.26 -8.41 -6.46
CA LEU A 187 11.52 -9.84 -6.71
C LEU A 187 12.00 -10.55 -5.45
N LYS A 188 12.92 -9.93 -4.70
CA LYS A 188 13.42 -10.46 -3.43
C LYS A 188 12.29 -10.62 -2.41
N ALA A 189 11.42 -9.62 -2.26
CA ALA A 189 10.29 -9.71 -1.33
C ALA A 189 9.33 -10.86 -1.69
N LEU A 190 9.00 -11.02 -2.97
CA LEU A 190 8.17 -12.14 -3.43
C LEU A 190 8.84 -13.50 -3.18
N ALA A 191 10.15 -13.61 -3.41
CA ALA A 191 10.91 -14.81 -3.14
C ALA A 191 10.94 -15.15 -1.64
N CYS A 192 11.24 -14.18 -0.77
CA CYS A 192 11.30 -14.37 0.68
C CYS A 192 9.96 -14.86 1.26
N PHE A 193 8.83 -14.38 0.73
CA PHE A 193 7.50 -14.68 1.25
C PHE A 193 6.74 -15.73 0.43
N ASN A 194 7.39 -16.44 -0.49
CA ASN A 194 6.76 -17.38 -1.41
C ASN A 194 5.98 -18.51 -0.69
N ALA A 195 6.46 -18.94 0.48
CA ALA A 195 5.87 -19.99 1.31
C ALA A 195 4.74 -19.49 2.22
N THR A 196 4.49 -18.19 2.28
CA THR A 196 3.37 -17.61 3.01
C THR A 196 2.10 -17.62 2.17
N ARG A 197 0.93 -17.55 2.81
CA ARG A 197 -0.32 -17.30 2.10
C ARG A 197 -0.31 -15.86 1.56
N HIS A 198 -0.09 -15.71 0.26
CA HIS A 198 0.03 -14.38 -0.34
C HIS A 198 -0.79 -14.19 -1.61
N MET A 199 -1.06 -12.92 -1.93
CA MET A 199 -1.64 -12.45 -3.18
C MET A 199 -0.77 -11.30 -3.71
N LEU A 200 -0.52 -11.28 -5.02
CA LEU A 200 0.15 -10.18 -5.71
C LEU A 200 -0.85 -9.33 -6.49
N LEU A 201 -0.85 -8.04 -6.20
CA LEU A 201 -1.62 -7.02 -6.89
C LEU A 201 -0.70 -5.95 -7.42
N TYR A 202 -1.09 -5.41 -8.58
CA TYR A 202 -0.51 -4.20 -9.10
C TYR A 202 -1.54 -3.07 -9.08
N TYR A 203 -1.10 -1.89 -8.67
CA TYR A 203 -1.92 -0.68 -8.60
C TYR A 203 -2.71 -0.43 -9.88
N GLU A 204 -2.05 -0.59 -11.03
CA GLU A 204 -2.65 -0.42 -12.34
C GLU A 204 -3.86 -1.35 -12.54
N ASP A 205 -3.72 -2.63 -12.21
CA ASP A 205 -4.80 -3.62 -12.35
C ASP A 205 -6.00 -3.31 -11.45
N VAL A 206 -5.76 -2.81 -10.23
CA VAL A 206 -6.84 -2.44 -9.28
C VAL A 206 -7.56 -1.17 -9.74
N VAL A 207 -6.86 -0.25 -10.40
CA VAL A 207 -7.45 0.97 -10.97
C VAL A 207 -8.26 0.68 -12.22
N GLU A 208 -7.74 -0.18 -13.10
CA GLU A 208 -8.39 -0.52 -14.38
C GLU A 208 -9.54 -1.51 -14.19
N ASN A 209 -9.39 -2.51 -13.32
CA ASN A 209 -10.39 -3.54 -13.10
C ASN A 209 -10.80 -3.62 -11.62
N ARG A 210 -11.98 -3.07 -11.32
CA ARG A 210 -12.55 -3.10 -9.96
C ARG A 210 -12.87 -4.50 -9.46
N THR A 211 -13.03 -5.52 -10.31
CA THR A 211 -13.25 -6.90 -9.85
C THR A 211 -12.05 -7.44 -9.06
N ARG A 212 -10.86 -6.85 -9.21
CA ARG A 212 -9.71 -7.17 -8.36
C ARG A 212 -9.96 -6.92 -6.88
N LEU A 213 -10.86 -5.99 -6.53
CA LEU A 213 -11.26 -5.77 -5.14
C LEU A 213 -12.16 -6.89 -4.62
N ASP A 214 -12.93 -7.56 -5.49
CA ASP A 214 -13.70 -8.75 -5.11
C ASP A 214 -12.76 -9.94 -4.82
N ASP A 215 -11.69 -10.08 -5.61
CA ASP A 215 -10.65 -11.09 -5.38
C ASP A 215 -10.00 -10.89 -4.00
N VAL A 216 -9.74 -9.64 -3.60
CA VAL A 216 -9.20 -9.30 -2.27
C VAL A 216 -10.18 -9.63 -1.15
N GLN A 217 -11.46 -9.29 -1.32
CA GLN A 217 -12.49 -9.61 -0.33
C GLN A 217 -12.64 -11.13 -0.15
N ALA A 218 -12.63 -11.89 -1.26
CA ALA A 218 -12.63 -13.34 -1.24
C ALA A 218 -11.36 -13.91 -0.59
N PHE A 219 -10.20 -13.33 -0.90
CA PHE A 219 -8.92 -13.70 -0.28
C PHE A 219 -8.91 -13.46 1.23
N LEU A 220 -9.53 -12.38 1.70
CA LEU A 220 -9.71 -12.10 3.13
C LEU A 220 -10.91 -12.84 3.75
N LYS A 221 -11.66 -13.61 2.95
CA LYS A 221 -12.86 -14.36 3.36
C LYS A 221 -13.92 -13.47 4.03
N VAL A 222 -14.12 -12.28 3.49
CA VAL A 222 -15.20 -11.37 3.87
C VAL A 222 -16.28 -11.31 2.77
N PRO A 223 -17.54 -10.96 3.08
CA PRO A 223 -18.59 -10.73 2.10
C PRO A 223 -18.16 -9.69 1.08
N LYS A 224 -18.59 -9.86 -0.17
CA LYS A 224 -18.37 -8.83 -1.18
C LYS A 224 -19.22 -7.61 -0.87
N ARG A 225 -18.60 -6.43 -0.89
CA ARG A 225 -19.24 -5.12 -0.80
C ARG A 225 -18.62 -4.18 -1.81
N GLU A 226 -19.37 -3.16 -2.19
CA GLU A 226 -18.85 -2.06 -2.97
C GLU A 226 -17.87 -1.24 -2.12
N LEU A 227 -16.61 -1.15 -2.54
CA LEU A 227 -15.58 -0.40 -1.82
C LEU A 227 -15.36 0.98 -2.44
N LYS A 228 -15.39 2.02 -1.60
CA LYS A 228 -15.25 3.43 -2.02
C LYS A 228 -14.09 4.11 -1.30
N SER A 229 -13.44 5.04 -2.01
CA SER A 229 -12.37 5.88 -1.47
C SER A 229 -12.66 7.34 -1.79
N ARG A 230 -12.37 8.24 -0.85
CA ARG A 230 -12.41 9.69 -1.05
C ARG A 230 -11.10 10.26 -1.59
N GLN A 231 -10.02 9.47 -1.63
CA GLN A 231 -8.74 9.93 -2.15
C GLN A 231 -8.79 10.17 -3.66
N VAL A 232 -8.16 11.26 -4.08
CA VAL A 232 -8.04 11.67 -5.47
C VAL A 232 -6.61 11.44 -5.94
N LYS A 233 -6.46 10.95 -7.17
CA LYS A 233 -5.16 10.77 -7.83
C LYS A 233 -4.55 12.12 -8.19
N ILE A 234 -3.34 12.38 -7.69
CA ILE A 234 -2.54 13.60 -7.92
C ILE A 234 -2.08 13.68 -9.38
N HIS A 235 -1.14 12.80 -9.79
CA HIS A 235 -0.62 12.82 -11.15
C HIS A 235 -1.57 12.12 -12.14
N ARG A 236 -2.20 12.90 -13.04
CA ARG A 236 -3.05 12.43 -14.15
C ARG A 236 -2.37 12.72 -15.50
N GLY A 237 -2.74 11.98 -16.55
CA GLY A 237 -2.14 12.16 -17.87
C GLY A 237 -0.70 11.65 -18.00
N SER A 238 0.01 12.20 -18.98
CA SER A 238 1.31 11.76 -19.46
C SER A 238 2.45 12.05 -18.49
N LEU A 239 3.49 11.20 -18.50
CA LEU A 239 4.65 11.39 -17.62
C LEU A 239 5.44 12.66 -17.97
N SER A 240 5.50 13.03 -19.25
CA SER A 240 6.17 14.25 -19.72
C SER A 240 5.62 15.53 -19.07
N GLN A 241 4.34 15.53 -18.69
CA GLN A 241 3.74 16.68 -18.00
C GLN A 241 4.21 16.83 -16.54
N HIS A 242 4.82 15.80 -15.95
CA HIS A 242 5.17 15.73 -14.53
C HIS A 242 6.68 15.73 -14.27
N VAL A 243 7.51 16.04 -15.27
CA VAL A 243 8.98 16.13 -15.12
C VAL A 243 9.54 17.30 -15.93
N GLN A 244 10.73 17.77 -15.58
CA GLN A 244 11.39 18.86 -16.30
C GLN A 244 12.21 18.37 -17.51
N ASN A 245 12.90 17.24 -17.38
CA ASN A 245 13.87 16.73 -18.37
C ASN A 245 13.35 15.46 -19.09
N TRP A 246 12.14 15.52 -19.64
CA TRP A 246 11.49 14.36 -20.27
C TRP A 246 12.29 13.75 -21.44
N GLU A 247 12.85 14.57 -22.32
CA GLU A 247 13.62 14.09 -23.48
C GLU A 247 14.85 13.28 -23.07
N GLU A 248 15.54 13.73 -22.02
CA GLU A 248 16.70 13.06 -21.46
C GLU A 248 16.33 11.69 -20.84
N ILE A 249 15.21 11.66 -20.10
CA ILE A 249 14.64 10.42 -19.54
C ILE A 249 14.28 9.44 -20.68
N GLN A 250 13.65 9.93 -21.74
CA GLN A 250 13.31 9.10 -22.90
C GLN A 250 14.56 8.53 -23.56
N SER A 251 15.57 9.37 -23.82
CA SER A 251 16.85 8.94 -24.40
C SER A 251 17.53 7.88 -23.54
N THR A 252 17.55 8.08 -22.22
CA THR A 252 18.17 7.16 -21.26
C THR A 252 17.47 5.81 -21.19
N LEU A 253 16.14 5.76 -21.30
CA LEU A 253 15.38 4.51 -21.16
C LEU A 253 15.14 3.78 -22.48
N LYS A 254 15.23 4.46 -23.61
CA LYS A 254 15.01 3.84 -24.93
C LYS A 254 16.07 2.76 -25.20
N GLY A 255 15.64 1.60 -25.68
CA GLY A 255 16.50 0.45 -25.91
C GLY A 255 16.90 -0.32 -24.65
N THR A 256 16.42 0.08 -23.47
CA THR A 256 16.65 -0.63 -22.20
C THR A 256 15.47 -1.51 -21.82
N ASN A 257 15.67 -2.43 -20.87
CA ASN A 257 14.59 -3.24 -20.29
C ASN A 257 13.50 -2.40 -19.55
N PHE A 258 13.74 -1.10 -19.36
CA PHE A 258 12.82 -0.17 -18.71
C PHE A 258 12.10 0.77 -19.68
N GLU A 259 12.31 0.62 -21.00
CA GLU A 259 11.66 1.44 -22.03
C GLU A 259 10.13 1.43 -21.89
N ASN A 260 9.56 0.28 -21.49
CA ASN A 260 8.12 0.12 -21.27
C ASN A 260 7.55 1.11 -20.23
N PHE A 261 8.36 1.65 -19.31
CA PHE A 261 7.92 2.66 -18.35
C PHE A 261 7.66 4.03 -18.96
N LEU A 262 8.16 4.30 -20.18
CA LEU A 262 7.84 5.51 -20.93
C LEU A 262 6.37 5.53 -21.41
N ARG A 263 5.74 4.35 -21.53
CA ARG A 263 4.36 4.23 -21.99
C ARG A 263 3.38 4.49 -20.85
N GLN A 264 2.26 5.15 -21.17
CA GLN A 264 1.14 5.23 -20.24
C GLN A 264 0.41 3.88 -20.23
N ASN A 265 0.53 3.14 -19.13
CA ASN A 265 -0.41 2.07 -18.82
C ASN A 265 -1.72 2.71 -18.37
N TYR A 266 -2.48 3.23 -19.33
CA TYR A 266 -3.93 3.39 -19.26
C TYR A 266 -4.41 3.24 -20.70
N ARG A 267 -4.51 2.00 -21.19
CA ARG A 267 -5.44 1.77 -22.30
C ARG A 267 -6.82 2.14 -21.75
N LYS A 268 -7.43 3.19 -22.33
CA LYS A 268 -8.85 3.49 -22.10
C LYS A 268 -9.68 2.30 -22.53
#